data_AF-A0A319AWG8-F1
#
_entry.id   AF-A0A319AWG8-F1
#
_cell.length_a   1.000
_cell.length_b   1.000
_cell.length_c   1.000
_cell.angle_alpha   90.00
_cell.angle_beta   90.00
_cell.angle_gamma   90.00
#
_symmetry.space_group_name_H-M   'P 1'
#
loop_
_entity.id
_entity.type
_entity.pdbx_description
1 polymer ?
#
loop_
_entity_poly.entity_id
_entity_poly.type
_entity_poly.pdbx_seq_one_letter_code
_entity_poly.pdbx_strand_id
1 'polypeptide(L)'
;MKSFFFFPQLPWEIRDAIWRLCLPGPQIVEFDRPICDNEPCRGFCGVHHRYHLRLPALAAVCQESRLLVLREYYNPEADAEIPRPYYPAAYEHVVFRPGIDILHFNWDEGDLGAYDLWNVEDNAISYFCAVTRKAVHNPISITDRHLRQEFDEPFFAGNVRVAALDKYAMRDHWLVLIRTVSFDFKDDAEALQSGLFGEFELDPVRYVDPYDSDTLHRYHQLWQTQNPTGITTCNTTVPVTPKTLWTREIQQAAAAEFFALLEDDHQPLRDRLARWKEYIDRRWVWNVFYRMAEEAKAGAPVSVPDRDVLFLPPYPGYDWQDDEETYDYFRSKYTLNRDHPWIQAVLDKMPVFQPMIVFRHRMGIGCNGWHLYVVEGS
;
A
#
# COMPACT_ATOMS: atom_id res chain seq x y z
N MET A 1 -28.36 -29.13 -0.76
CA MET A 1 -28.66 -27.75 -0.29
C MET A 1 -29.90 -27.80 0.59
N LYS A 2 -29.81 -27.33 1.85
CA LYS A 2 -30.99 -27.11 2.68
C LYS A 2 -31.53 -25.72 2.35
N SER A 3 -32.64 -25.66 1.62
CA SER A 3 -33.36 -24.40 1.35
C SER A 3 -33.98 -23.89 2.65
N PHE A 4 -33.67 -22.65 3.04
CA PHE A 4 -34.32 -22.00 4.18
C PHE A 4 -35.67 -21.42 3.71
N PHE A 5 -36.71 -22.26 3.73
CA PHE A 5 -38.04 -21.95 3.18
C PHE A 5 -38.77 -20.79 3.86
N PHE A 6 -38.35 -20.40 5.06
CA PHE A 6 -39.00 -19.33 5.83
C PHE A 6 -38.51 -17.94 5.47
N PHE A 7 -37.33 -17.79 4.87
CA PHE A 7 -36.77 -16.46 4.59
C PHE A 7 -37.69 -15.62 3.71
N PRO A 8 -38.23 -16.12 2.58
CA PRO A 8 -39.15 -15.35 1.75
C PRO A 8 -40.50 -15.01 2.42
N GLN A 9 -40.85 -15.68 3.52
CA GLN A 9 -42.10 -15.45 4.26
C GLN A 9 -41.97 -14.37 5.33
N LEU A 10 -40.74 -13.93 5.63
CA LEU A 10 -40.50 -12.85 6.58
C LEU A 10 -40.97 -11.50 6.02
N PRO A 11 -41.47 -10.58 6.87
CA PRO A 11 -41.72 -9.19 6.49
C PRO A 11 -40.49 -8.56 5.84
N TRP A 12 -40.70 -7.63 4.91
CA TRP A 12 -39.60 -7.06 4.13
C TRP A 12 -38.57 -6.35 5.01
N GLU A 13 -39.00 -5.72 6.11
CA GLU A 13 -38.12 -5.03 7.06
C GLU A 13 -37.12 -6.01 7.69
N ILE A 14 -37.58 -7.21 8.01
CA ILE A 14 -36.75 -8.26 8.61
C ILE A 14 -35.79 -8.83 7.58
N ARG A 15 -36.24 -9.03 6.34
CA ARG A 15 -35.38 -9.52 5.25
C ARG A 15 -34.29 -8.51 4.90
N ASP A 16 -34.63 -7.23 4.79
CA ASP A 16 -33.69 -6.12 4.55
C ASP A 16 -32.69 -5.99 5.73
N ALA A 17 -33.13 -6.13 6.98
CA ALA A 17 -32.24 -6.15 8.13
C ALA A 17 -31.28 -7.35 8.11
N ILE A 18 -31.75 -8.55 7.78
CA ILE A 18 -30.89 -9.73 7.62
C ILE A 18 -29.87 -9.49 6.51
N TRP A 19 -30.30 -8.95 5.36
CA TRP A 19 -29.37 -8.67 4.26
C TRP A 19 -28.32 -7.64 4.63
N ARG A 20 -28.67 -6.58 5.36
CA ARG A 20 -27.69 -5.61 5.89
C ARG A 20 -26.70 -6.24 6.84
N LEU A 21 -27.13 -7.17 7.70
CA LEU A 21 -26.25 -7.92 8.60
C LEU A 21 -25.33 -8.91 7.87
N CYS A 22 -25.71 -9.33 6.66
CA CYS A 22 -24.91 -10.20 5.81
C CYS A 22 -23.92 -9.43 4.91
N LEU A 23 -23.95 -8.09 4.89
CA LEU A 23 -22.91 -7.33 4.20
C LEU A 23 -21.56 -7.61 4.87
N PRO A 24 -20.47 -7.78 4.09
CA PRO A 24 -19.17 -8.09 4.65
C PRO A 24 -18.67 -6.99 5.60
N GLY A 25 -17.71 -7.28 6.47
CA GLY A 25 -16.98 -6.25 7.22
C GLY A 25 -16.16 -5.34 6.31
N PRO A 26 -15.41 -4.36 6.86
CA PRO A 26 -14.50 -3.52 6.08
C PRO A 26 -13.59 -4.36 5.17
N GLN A 27 -13.57 -4.03 3.88
CA GLN A 27 -12.70 -4.65 2.89
C GLN A 27 -11.62 -3.68 2.42
N ILE A 28 -10.50 -4.22 1.95
CA ILE A 28 -9.46 -3.42 1.28
C ILE A 28 -9.76 -3.43 -0.21
N VAL A 29 -10.03 -2.25 -0.75
CA VAL A 29 -10.28 -2.03 -2.17
C VAL A 29 -9.03 -1.42 -2.79
N GLU A 30 -8.29 -2.26 -3.52
CA GLU A 30 -7.08 -1.84 -4.22
C GLU A 30 -7.46 -1.18 -5.55
N PHE A 31 -7.04 0.05 -5.78
CA PHE A 31 -7.38 0.77 -7.01
C PHE A 31 -6.52 0.38 -8.19
N ASP A 32 -5.34 -0.18 -7.94
CA ASP A 32 -4.38 -0.55 -8.94
C ASP A 32 -3.56 -1.76 -8.49
N ARG A 33 -2.84 -2.37 -9.44
CA ARG A 33 -2.07 -3.60 -9.20
C ARG A 33 -0.91 -3.32 -8.22
N PRO A 34 -0.56 -4.28 -7.35
CA PRO A 34 0.68 -4.20 -6.59
C PRO A 34 1.87 -3.98 -7.52
N ILE A 35 2.77 -3.06 -7.15
CA ILE A 35 3.97 -2.79 -7.95
C ILE A 35 4.82 -4.06 -8.00
N CYS A 36 5.21 -4.45 -9.21
CA CYS A 36 5.89 -5.71 -9.56
C CYS A 36 7.23 -5.92 -8.82
N ASP A 37 7.77 -4.90 -8.18
CA ASP A 37 9.02 -4.96 -7.42
C ASP A 37 8.91 -5.71 -6.09
N ASN A 38 7.75 -6.27 -5.75
CA ASN A 38 7.61 -7.16 -4.58
C ASN A 38 6.85 -8.46 -4.91
N GLU A 39 6.40 -8.65 -6.16
CA GLU A 39 5.57 -9.79 -6.54
C GLU A 39 6.01 -10.46 -7.87
N PRO A 40 6.32 -11.77 -7.86
CA PRO A 40 6.73 -12.57 -9.01
C PRO A 40 5.51 -12.87 -9.87
N CYS A 41 4.88 -11.86 -10.46
CA CYS A 41 3.76 -12.10 -11.36
C CYS A 41 4.20 -11.87 -12.80
N ARG A 42 4.40 -12.97 -13.54
CA ARG A 42 4.54 -12.98 -14.99
C ARG A 42 3.22 -12.58 -15.64
N GLY A 43 2.87 -11.29 -15.64
CA GLY A 43 1.72 -10.75 -16.37
C GLY A 43 0.33 -11.16 -15.84
N PHE A 44 0.22 -12.01 -14.81
CA PHE A 44 -1.04 -12.43 -14.21
C PHE A 44 -1.52 -11.53 -13.05
N CYS A 45 -0.76 -10.48 -12.65
CA CYS A 45 -1.20 -9.50 -11.64
C CYS A 45 -2.60 -8.94 -11.93
N GLY A 46 -2.94 -8.74 -13.22
CA GLY A 46 -4.24 -8.22 -13.62
C GLY A 46 -5.41 -9.15 -13.24
N VAL A 47 -5.18 -10.46 -13.13
CA VAL A 47 -6.23 -11.42 -12.74
C VAL A 47 -6.44 -11.43 -11.22
N HIS A 48 -5.35 -11.31 -10.44
CA HIS A 48 -5.43 -11.20 -8.98
C HIS A 48 -6.07 -9.88 -8.55
N HIS A 49 -5.67 -8.77 -9.17
CA HIS A 49 -6.27 -7.45 -8.93
C HIS A 49 -7.79 -7.44 -9.17
N ARG A 50 -8.22 -7.99 -10.32
CA ARG A 50 -9.65 -8.09 -10.67
C ARG A 50 -10.42 -9.08 -9.80
N TYR A 51 -9.74 -9.98 -9.10
CA TYR A 51 -10.37 -10.84 -8.11
C TYR A 51 -10.82 -10.02 -6.89
N HIS A 52 -10.05 -9.00 -6.51
CA HIS A 52 -10.29 -8.16 -5.33
C HIS A 52 -11.31 -7.04 -5.57
N LEU A 53 -11.63 -6.73 -6.82
CA LEU A 53 -12.57 -5.67 -7.21
C LEU A 53 -14.01 -6.14 -7.45
N ARG A 54 -14.35 -7.37 -7.05
CA ARG A 54 -15.70 -7.91 -7.27
C ARG A 54 -16.68 -7.36 -6.24
N LEU A 55 -17.93 -7.16 -6.67
CA LEU A 55 -19.04 -7.04 -5.72
C LEU A 55 -19.09 -8.28 -4.82
N PRO A 56 -19.55 -8.13 -3.57
CA PRO A 56 -19.71 -9.24 -2.67
C PRO A 56 -20.57 -10.36 -3.29
N ALA A 57 -20.28 -11.62 -2.98
CA ALA A 57 -21.06 -12.78 -3.39
C ALA A 57 -22.54 -12.66 -2.98
N LEU A 58 -22.85 -11.87 -1.96
CA LEU A 58 -24.21 -11.43 -1.60
C LEU A 58 -24.97 -10.86 -2.81
N ALA A 59 -24.30 -10.17 -3.74
CA ALA A 59 -24.91 -9.64 -4.97
C ALA A 59 -25.34 -10.72 -5.97
N ALA A 60 -24.85 -11.96 -5.82
CA ALA A 60 -25.19 -13.09 -6.66
C ALA A 60 -26.36 -13.93 -6.11
N VAL A 61 -26.73 -13.76 -4.83
CA VAL A 61 -27.72 -14.63 -4.15
C VAL A 61 -29.13 -14.50 -4.74
N CYS A 62 -29.70 -13.30 -4.73
CA CYS A 62 -31.02 -13.04 -5.31
C CYS A 62 -31.17 -11.57 -5.73
N GLN A 63 -32.33 -11.19 -6.28
CA GLN A 63 -32.58 -9.82 -6.71
C GLN A 63 -32.59 -8.82 -5.54
N GLU A 64 -33.17 -9.20 -4.40
CA GLU A 64 -33.27 -8.34 -3.22
C GLU A 64 -31.87 -8.01 -2.65
N SER A 65 -31.03 -9.03 -2.49
CA SER A 65 -29.66 -8.85 -2.01
C SER A 65 -28.80 -8.06 -3.00
N ARG A 66 -28.98 -8.27 -4.31
CA ARG A 66 -28.30 -7.49 -5.35
C ARG A 66 -28.66 -6.01 -5.31
N LEU A 67 -29.94 -5.69 -5.15
CA LEU A 67 -30.39 -4.30 -5.05
C LEU A 67 -29.85 -3.62 -3.80
N LEU A 68 -29.75 -4.35 -2.68
CA LEU A 68 -29.06 -3.85 -1.49
C LEU A 68 -27.59 -3.53 -1.83
N VAL A 69 -26.83 -4.49 -2.35
CA VAL A 69 -25.40 -4.29 -2.64
C VAL A 69 -25.19 -3.10 -3.58
N LEU A 70 -25.95 -3.00 -4.67
CA LEU A 70 -25.84 -1.87 -5.61
C LEU A 70 -26.22 -0.52 -5.00
N ARG A 71 -27.00 -0.50 -3.91
CA ARG A 71 -27.34 0.71 -3.16
C ARG A 71 -26.24 1.12 -2.18
N GLU A 72 -25.62 0.15 -1.52
CA GLU A 72 -24.63 0.40 -0.47
C GLU A 72 -23.21 0.63 -1.02
N TYR A 73 -22.90 0.11 -2.22
CA TYR A 73 -21.60 0.29 -2.87
C TYR A 73 -21.62 1.46 -3.85
N TYR A 74 -20.59 2.30 -3.75
CA TYR A 74 -20.32 3.42 -4.64
C TYR A 74 -19.38 3.00 -5.77
N ASN A 75 -19.71 3.43 -7.00
CA ASN A 75 -18.89 3.23 -8.18
C ASN A 75 -18.34 4.60 -8.65
N PRO A 76 -17.04 4.90 -8.44
CA PRO A 76 -16.44 6.16 -8.88
C PRO A 76 -16.49 6.38 -10.39
N GLU A 77 -16.53 5.34 -11.22
CA GLU A 77 -16.59 5.49 -12.68
C GLU A 77 -17.95 5.95 -13.19
N ALA A 78 -18.99 5.74 -12.39
CA ALA A 78 -20.34 6.23 -12.68
C ALA A 78 -20.52 7.71 -12.32
N ASP A 79 -19.58 8.30 -11.55
CA ASP A 79 -19.62 9.69 -11.14
C ASP A 79 -18.96 10.59 -12.21
N ALA A 80 -19.77 11.46 -12.83
CA ALA A 80 -19.30 12.35 -13.89
C ALA A 80 -18.29 13.42 -13.40
N GLU A 81 -18.20 13.66 -12.09
CA GLU A 81 -17.22 14.59 -11.50
C GLU A 81 -15.85 13.94 -11.29
N ILE A 82 -15.74 12.61 -11.39
CA ILE A 82 -14.48 11.89 -11.28
C ILE A 82 -13.83 11.81 -12.68
N PRO A 83 -12.60 12.33 -12.86
CA PRO A 83 -11.93 12.26 -14.14
C PRO A 83 -11.68 10.80 -14.50
N ARG A 84 -11.95 10.39 -15.74
CA ARG A 84 -11.74 9.01 -16.16
C ARG A 84 -10.25 8.74 -16.31
N PRO A 85 -9.68 7.73 -15.63
CA PRO A 85 -8.28 7.39 -15.84
C PRO A 85 -8.07 6.92 -17.28
N TYR A 86 -7.01 7.39 -17.95
CA TYR A 86 -6.71 6.94 -19.32
C TYR A 86 -6.15 5.51 -19.34
N TYR A 87 -5.75 4.97 -18.18
CA TYR A 87 -5.29 3.60 -18.00
C TYR A 87 -6.44 2.68 -17.56
N PRO A 88 -7.20 2.07 -18.48
CA PRO A 88 -8.48 1.43 -18.15
C PRO A 88 -8.27 0.12 -17.40
N ALA A 89 -7.16 -0.58 -17.68
CA ALA A 89 -6.92 -1.92 -17.17
C ALA A 89 -6.66 -1.99 -15.64
N ALA A 90 -6.24 -0.89 -15.00
CA ALA A 90 -5.98 -0.86 -13.56
C ALA A 90 -7.21 -0.47 -12.73
N TYR A 91 -8.05 0.42 -13.25
CA TYR A 91 -9.11 1.07 -12.46
C TYR A 91 -10.54 0.62 -12.82
N GLU A 92 -10.72 -0.22 -13.83
CA GLU A 92 -12.03 -0.75 -14.24
C GLU A 92 -12.68 -1.62 -13.15
N HIS A 93 -13.94 -1.31 -12.86
CA HIS A 93 -14.84 -1.99 -11.93
C HIS A 93 -14.57 -1.76 -10.44
N VAL A 94 -13.85 -0.69 -10.07
CA VAL A 94 -13.68 -0.37 -8.66
C VAL A 94 -15.03 -0.02 -8.04
N VAL A 95 -15.37 -0.68 -6.94
CA VAL A 95 -16.57 -0.43 -6.14
C VAL A 95 -16.21 -0.55 -4.67
N PHE A 96 -16.75 0.34 -3.84
CA PHE A 96 -16.48 0.32 -2.40
C PHE A 96 -17.67 0.86 -1.61
N ARG A 97 -17.78 0.50 -0.33
CA ARG A 97 -18.78 1.08 0.57
C ARG A 97 -18.26 2.34 1.24
N PRO A 98 -18.94 3.49 1.07
CA PRO A 98 -18.56 4.73 1.72
C PRO A 98 -18.53 4.59 3.25
N GLY A 99 -17.47 5.11 3.88
CA GLY A 99 -17.30 5.12 5.33
C GLY A 99 -16.98 3.76 5.98
N ILE A 100 -16.87 2.68 5.21
CA ILE A 100 -16.61 1.33 5.72
C ILE A 100 -15.31 0.77 5.15
N ASP A 101 -15.20 0.68 3.83
CA ASP A 101 -14.08 0.00 3.19
C ASP A 101 -12.82 0.90 3.18
N ILE A 102 -11.64 0.27 3.12
CA ILE A 102 -10.33 0.93 3.06
C ILE A 102 -9.91 1.01 1.60
N LEU A 103 -9.61 2.22 1.11
CA LEU A 103 -9.19 2.42 -0.28
C LEU A 103 -7.66 2.42 -0.34
N HIS A 104 -7.07 1.45 -1.04
CA HIS A 104 -5.62 1.32 -1.15
C HIS A 104 -5.12 1.68 -2.55
N PHE A 105 -4.07 2.49 -2.61
CA PHE A 105 -3.38 2.89 -3.83
C PHE A 105 -1.95 2.33 -3.80
N ASN A 106 -1.66 1.43 -4.74
CA ASN A 106 -0.41 0.68 -4.85
C ASN A 106 0.69 1.46 -5.61
N TRP A 107 0.32 2.24 -6.63
CA TRP A 107 1.21 2.98 -7.53
C TRP A 107 2.06 4.04 -6.83
N ASP A 108 3.06 4.59 -7.50
CA ASP A 108 3.83 5.75 -7.00
C ASP A 108 4.30 6.63 -8.18
N GLU A 109 4.71 7.88 -7.91
CA GLU A 109 5.16 8.79 -8.98
C GLU A 109 6.53 8.39 -9.59
N GLY A 110 7.33 7.51 -8.97
CA GLY A 110 8.54 6.95 -9.60
C GLY A 110 8.21 5.99 -10.75
N ASP A 111 7.00 5.43 -10.77
CA ASP A 111 6.47 4.62 -11.86
C ASP A 111 6.06 5.48 -13.09
N LEU A 112 6.28 6.80 -13.03
CA LEU A 112 6.13 7.73 -14.16
C LEU A 112 6.87 7.24 -15.41
N GLY A 113 7.95 6.46 -15.31
CA GLY A 113 8.57 5.86 -16.50
C GLY A 113 7.65 4.89 -17.27
N ALA A 114 6.73 4.20 -16.59
CA ALA A 114 5.72 3.33 -17.21
C ALA A 114 4.46 4.09 -17.67
N TYR A 115 4.21 5.27 -17.10
CA TYR A 115 3.02 6.11 -17.34
C TYR A 115 3.30 7.26 -18.35
N ASP A 116 4.45 7.93 -18.27
CA ASP A 116 4.93 9.01 -19.16
C ASP A 116 5.30 8.55 -20.57
N LEU A 117 5.61 7.26 -20.76
CA LEU A 117 5.80 6.70 -22.11
C LEU A 117 4.52 6.80 -22.96
N TRP A 118 3.37 7.11 -22.35
CA TRP A 118 2.08 7.03 -23.01
C TRP A 118 1.24 8.31 -22.99
N ASN A 119 1.46 9.32 -22.12
CA ASN A 119 0.94 10.70 -22.29
C ASN A 119 1.37 11.68 -21.16
N VAL A 120 1.56 12.96 -21.51
CA VAL A 120 1.92 14.10 -20.61
C VAL A 120 0.78 14.50 -19.65
N GLU A 121 -0.41 13.93 -19.82
CA GLU A 121 -1.63 14.22 -19.04
C GLU A 121 -2.04 13.03 -18.15
N ASP A 122 -1.08 12.21 -17.71
CA ASP A 122 -1.42 11.07 -16.86
C ASP A 122 -2.09 11.52 -15.55
N ASN A 123 -3.30 11.01 -15.35
CA ASN A 123 -4.30 11.56 -14.46
C ASN A 123 -4.54 10.68 -13.23
N ALA A 124 -3.67 9.69 -12.97
CA ALA A 124 -3.73 8.84 -11.78
C ALA A 124 -3.77 9.68 -10.49
N ILE A 125 -2.95 10.74 -10.39
CA ILE A 125 -3.03 11.64 -9.24
C ILE A 125 -4.39 12.38 -9.19
N SER A 126 -4.85 12.93 -10.30
CA SER A 126 -6.10 13.70 -10.35
C SER A 126 -7.31 12.83 -10.01
N TYR A 127 -7.34 11.60 -10.52
CA TYR A 127 -8.32 10.57 -10.19
C TYR A 127 -8.24 10.20 -8.70
N PHE A 128 -7.04 9.89 -8.19
CA PHE A 128 -6.80 9.63 -6.77
C PHE A 128 -7.33 10.77 -5.90
N CYS A 129 -7.03 12.02 -6.23
CA CYS A 129 -7.49 13.19 -5.48
C CYS A 129 -9.02 13.33 -5.53
N ALA A 130 -9.64 13.08 -6.69
CA ALA A 130 -11.10 13.15 -6.85
C ALA A 130 -11.80 12.07 -6.01
N VAL A 131 -11.36 10.81 -6.12
CA VAL A 131 -11.88 9.68 -5.32
C VAL A 131 -11.67 9.94 -3.82
N THR A 132 -10.47 10.36 -3.44
CA THR A 132 -10.11 10.66 -2.04
C THR A 132 -11.01 11.74 -1.43
N ARG A 133 -11.37 12.77 -2.20
CA ARG A 133 -12.31 13.82 -1.77
C ARG A 133 -13.75 13.35 -1.67
N LYS A 134 -14.16 12.35 -2.45
CA LYS A 134 -15.50 11.75 -2.34
C LYS A 134 -15.58 10.76 -1.19
N ALA A 135 -14.50 10.02 -0.95
CA ALA A 135 -14.34 9.05 0.12
C ALA A 135 -13.91 9.72 1.45
N VAL A 136 -14.56 10.83 1.84
CA VAL A 136 -14.19 11.61 3.04
C VAL A 136 -14.17 10.75 4.30
N HIS A 137 -15.13 9.83 4.43
CA HIS A 137 -15.27 8.99 5.62
C HIS A 137 -14.52 7.66 5.54
N ASN A 138 -13.95 7.30 4.39
CA ASN A 138 -13.20 6.05 4.26
C ASN A 138 -11.75 6.23 4.76
N PRO A 139 -11.17 5.20 5.40
CA PRO A 139 -9.73 5.12 5.55
C PRO A 139 -9.08 5.02 4.17
N ILE A 140 -8.00 5.76 3.97
CA ILE A 140 -7.23 5.73 2.73
C ILE A 140 -5.84 5.22 3.04
N SER A 141 -5.37 4.28 2.23
CA SER A 141 -4.04 3.72 2.31
C SER A 141 -3.22 3.98 1.05
N ILE A 142 -1.93 4.22 1.26
CA ILE A 142 -0.92 4.43 0.22
C ILE A 142 0.30 3.55 0.51
N THR A 143 1.11 3.24 -0.49
CA THR A 143 2.43 2.65 -0.28
C THR A 143 3.39 3.67 0.34
N ASP A 144 4.36 3.20 1.13
CA ASP A 144 5.39 4.07 1.69
C ASP A 144 6.29 4.71 0.62
N ARG A 145 6.31 4.14 -0.59
CA ARG A 145 7.05 4.67 -1.73
C ARG A 145 6.50 6.01 -2.20
N HIS A 146 5.21 6.28 -2.04
CA HIS A 146 4.65 7.62 -2.25
C HIS A 146 5.30 8.69 -1.36
N LEU A 147 5.76 8.31 -0.16
CA LEU A 147 6.40 9.21 0.78
C LEU A 147 7.92 9.21 0.63
N ARG A 148 8.50 8.09 0.23
CA ARG A 148 9.95 7.93 0.07
C ARG A 148 10.46 8.43 -1.28
N GLN A 149 9.68 8.29 -2.36
CA GLN A 149 10.06 8.51 -3.77
C GLN A 149 11.55 8.25 -4.01
N GLU A 150 11.95 7.01 -3.71
CA GLU A 150 13.21 6.48 -4.16
C GLU A 150 13.01 6.20 -5.65
N PHE A 151 13.44 7.12 -6.51
CA PHE A 151 13.85 6.69 -7.82
C PHE A 151 14.97 5.66 -7.60
N ASP A 152 14.99 4.58 -8.38
CA ASP A 152 16.18 3.71 -8.50
C ASP A 152 17.43 4.51 -8.95
N GLU A 153 17.28 5.79 -9.25
CA GLU A 153 18.35 6.77 -9.34
C GLU A 153 18.63 7.45 -7.99
N PRO A 154 19.74 7.10 -7.30
CA PRO A 154 20.14 7.73 -6.06
C PRO A 154 20.58 9.20 -6.22
N PHE A 155 20.59 9.73 -7.45
CA PHE A 155 20.95 11.11 -7.76
C PHE A 155 19.99 12.18 -7.20
N PHE A 156 18.70 11.85 -7.01
CA PHE A 156 17.67 12.81 -6.58
C PHE A 156 17.20 12.63 -5.14
N ALA A 157 17.79 11.69 -4.39
CA ALA A 157 17.35 11.33 -3.05
C ALA A 157 17.42 12.53 -2.08
N GLY A 158 16.25 13.01 -1.65
CA GLY A 158 16.09 13.87 -0.48
C GLY A 158 16.20 15.38 -0.69
N ASN A 159 16.72 15.88 -1.82
CA ASN A 159 17.03 17.31 -1.99
C ASN A 159 16.04 18.13 -2.81
N VAL A 160 15.06 17.47 -3.41
CA VAL A 160 14.06 18.10 -4.28
C VAL A 160 12.69 18.05 -3.62
N ARG A 161 11.89 19.10 -3.81
CA ARG A 161 10.47 19.15 -3.47
C ARG A 161 9.75 18.02 -4.22
N VAL A 162 8.84 17.35 -3.53
CA VAL A 162 7.93 16.37 -4.12
C VAL A 162 6.55 16.99 -4.17
N ALA A 163 6.14 17.43 -5.36
CA ALA A 163 4.83 18.06 -5.54
C ALA A 163 3.66 17.12 -5.16
N ALA A 164 3.84 15.79 -5.24
CA ALA A 164 2.90 14.81 -4.69
C ALA A 164 2.60 15.03 -3.21
N LEU A 165 3.62 15.32 -2.41
CA LEU A 165 3.51 15.33 -0.96
C LEU A 165 2.53 16.39 -0.48
N ASP A 166 2.45 17.51 -1.20
CA ASP A 166 1.48 18.57 -0.92
C ASP A 166 0.04 18.09 -1.05
N LYS A 167 -0.21 17.07 -1.88
CA LYS A 167 -1.54 16.50 -2.09
C LYS A 167 -1.97 15.65 -0.90
N TYR A 168 -1.04 15.05 -0.14
CA TYR A 168 -1.39 14.32 1.09
C TYR A 168 -1.85 15.23 2.22
N ALA A 169 -1.60 16.54 2.14
CA ALA A 169 -2.17 17.50 3.08
C ALA A 169 -3.71 17.63 3.00
N MET A 170 -4.36 17.00 2.01
CA MET A 170 -5.83 17.04 1.87
C MET A 170 -6.57 16.16 2.89
N ARG A 171 -5.85 15.35 3.67
CA ARG A 171 -6.41 14.56 4.76
C ARG A 171 -5.49 14.61 5.98
N ASP A 172 -6.09 14.49 7.14
CA ASP A 172 -5.37 14.47 8.41
C ASP A 172 -4.77 13.09 8.75
N HIS A 173 -5.21 12.03 8.07
CA HIS A 173 -4.81 10.65 8.39
C HIS A 173 -4.67 9.76 7.15
N TRP A 174 -3.58 9.00 7.11
CA TRP A 174 -3.21 8.07 6.04
C TRP A 174 -2.68 6.76 6.62
N LEU A 175 -3.17 5.63 6.11
CA LEU A 175 -2.56 4.33 6.34
C LEU A 175 -1.41 4.14 5.35
N VAL A 176 -0.23 3.79 5.82
CA VAL A 176 0.97 3.69 4.97
C VAL A 176 1.49 2.26 4.98
N LEU A 177 1.37 1.60 3.83
CA LEU A 177 1.89 0.27 3.63
C LEU A 177 3.43 0.29 3.59
N ILE A 178 4.07 -0.22 4.64
CA ILE A 178 5.53 -0.28 4.77
C ILE A 178 6.11 -1.65 4.43
N ARG A 179 5.28 -2.69 4.40
CA ARG A 179 5.68 -4.06 4.03
C ARG A 179 4.49 -4.90 3.58
N THR A 180 4.69 -5.66 2.51
CA THR A 180 3.76 -6.69 2.05
C THR A 180 4.39 -8.07 2.27
N VAL A 181 3.60 -9.01 2.78
CA VAL A 181 3.95 -10.43 2.88
C VAL A 181 2.83 -11.25 2.24
N SER A 182 3.18 -12.00 1.19
CA SER A 182 2.21 -12.77 0.41
C SER A 182 2.33 -14.27 0.71
N PHE A 183 1.19 -14.93 0.90
CA PHE A 183 1.04 -16.36 1.13
C PHE A 183 0.42 -17.03 -0.09
N ASP A 184 0.94 -18.20 -0.42
CA ASP A 184 0.41 -19.02 -1.50
C ASP A 184 -0.48 -20.10 -0.90
N PHE A 185 -1.75 -20.08 -1.29
CA PHE A 185 -2.71 -21.12 -0.94
C PHE A 185 -3.16 -21.85 -2.21
N LYS A 186 -3.47 -23.14 -2.06
CA LYS A 186 -3.99 -23.98 -3.12
C LYS A 186 -5.38 -23.51 -3.56
N ASP A 187 -6.22 -23.18 -2.59
CA ASP A 187 -7.58 -22.72 -2.79
C ASP A 187 -8.08 -21.89 -1.59
N ASP A 188 -9.23 -21.25 -1.77
CA ASP A 188 -9.91 -20.45 -0.75
C ASP A 188 -10.22 -21.22 0.55
N ALA A 189 -10.42 -22.53 0.48
CA ALA A 189 -10.73 -23.34 1.65
C ALA A 189 -9.50 -23.53 2.54
N GLU A 190 -8.31 -23.65 1.94
CA GLU A 190 -7.04 -23.68 2.68
C GLU A 190 -6.77 -22.32 3.34
N ALA A 191 -7.00 -21.22 2.63
CA ALA A 191 -6.87 -19.87 3.20
C ALA A 191 -7.82 -19.66 4.38
N LEU A 192 -9.08 -20.11 4.27
CA LEU A 192 -10.04 -20.07 5.38
C LEU A 192 -9.60 -20.93 6.58
N GLN A 193 -9.04 -22.11 6.34
CA GLN A 193 -8.54 -23.01 7.39
C GLN A 193 -7.37 -22.41 8.17
N SER A 194 -6.62 -21.47 7.60
CA SER A 194 -5.57 -20.73 8.33
C SER A 194 -6.13 -19.90 9.49
N GLY A 195 -7.41 -19.50 9.43
CA GLY A 195 -8.04 -18.60 10.40
C GLY A 195 -7.46 -17.18 10.40
N LEU A 196 -6.65 -16.83 9.40
CA LEU A 196 -6.03 -15.51 9.21
C LEU A 196 -6.58 -14.78 7.97
N PHE A 197 -7.04 -15.56 6.99
CA PHE A 197 -7.76 -15.07 5.82
C PHE A 197 -9.16 -15.70 5.81
N GLY A 198 -10.07 -15.14 5.03
CA GLY A 198 -11.27 -15.89 4.66
C GLY A 198 -12.60 -15.50 5.31
N GLU A 199 -12.63 -14.56 6.26
CA GLU A 199 -13.93 -14.11 6.82
C GLU A 199 -14.79 -13.46 5.73
N PHE A 200 -16.07 -13.82 5.69
CA PHE A 200 -17.11 -13.37 4.75
C PHE A 200 -16.61 -12.97 3.35
N GLU A 201 -16.62 -13.94 2.44
CA GLU A 201 -16.29 -13.76 1.02
C GLU A 201 -14.81 -13.45 0.77
N LEU A 202 -13.97 -14.03 1.63
CA LEU A 202 -12.56 -14.27 1.40
C LEU A 202 -11.75 -12.99 1.33
N ASP A 203 -11.71 -12.26 2.44
CA ASP A 203 -10.83 -11.11 2.66
C ASP A 203 -9.36 -11.49 2.33
N PRO A 204 -8.88 -11.19 1.11
CA PRO A 204 -7.62 -11.74 0.61
C PRO A 204 -6.44 -10.85 1.00
N VAL A 205 -6.73 -9.67 1.53
CA VAL A 205 -5.74 -8.68 1.94
C VAL A 205 -6.10 -8.26 3.35
N ARG A 206 -5.15 -8.32 4.28
CA ARG A 206 -5.35 -7.87 5.66
C ARG A 206 -4.33 -6.81 5.99
N TYR A 207 -4.80 -5.68 6.51
CA TYR A 207 -3.93 -4.73 7.20
C TYR A 207 -3.73 -5.16 8.64
N VAL A 208 -2.47 -5.20 9.06
CA VAL A 208 -2.08 -5.48 10.43
C VAL A 208 -1.26 -4.31 10.93
N ASP A 209 -1.63 -3.82 12.11
CA ASP A 209 -0.85 -2.82 12.82
C ASP A 209 0.51 -3.43 13.18
N PRO A 210 1.65 -2.81 12.85
CA PRO A 210 2.96 -3.37 13.17
C PRO A 210 3.25 -3.49 14.67
N TYR A 211 2.42 -2.89 15.54
CA TYR A 211 2.47 -3.06 16.99
C TYR A 211 1.56 -4.21 17.50
N ASP A 212 0.70 -4.78 16.66
CA ASP A 212 -0.12 -5.96 16.99
C ASP A 212 0.72 -7.23 16.94
N SER A 213 1.41 -7.47 18.06
CA SER A 213 2.40 -8.53 18.18
C SER A 213 1.76 -9.92 18.08
N ASP A 214 0.55 -10.09 18.60
CA ASP A 214 -0.17 -11.37 18.60
C ASP A 214 -0.57 -11.76 17.17
N THR A 215 -1.12 -10.82 16.40
CA THR A 215 -1.48 -11.07 15.00
C THR A 215 -0.25 -11.34 14.14
N LEU A 216 0.82 -10.56 14.30
CA LEU A 216 2.08 -10.78 13.58
C LEU A 216 2.69 -12.16 13.89
N HIS A 217 2.62 -12.62 15.14
CA HIS A 217 3.10 -13.93 15.52
C HIS A 217 2.30 -15.06 14.86
N ARG A 218 0.97 -14.93 14.76
CA ARG A 218 0.13 -15.91 14.05
C ARG A 218 0.49 -15.99 12.55
N TYR A 219 0.76 -14.86 11.91
CA TYR A 219 1.23 -14.85 10.52
C TYR A 219 2.63 -15.46 10.37
N HIS A 220 3.54 -15.23 11.31
CA HIS A 220 4.86 -15.86 11.32
C HIS A 220 4.73 -17.40 11.46
N GLN A 221 3.87 -17.89 12.34
CA GLN A 221 3.60 -19.32 12.47
C GLN A 221 3.06 -19.93 11.17
N LEU A 222 2.07 -19.28 10.53
CA LEU A 222 1.57 -19.72 9.23
C LEU A 222 2.71 -19.79 8.20
N TRP A 223 3.56 -18.77 8.16
CA TRP A 223 4.69 -18.72 7.24
C TRP A 223 5.68 -19.87 7.47
N GLN A 224 6.00 -20.19 8.73
CA GLN A 224 6.85 -21.33 9.08
C GLN A 224 6.24 -22.67 8.67
N THR A 225 4.92 -22.85 8.82
CA THR A 225 4.25 -24.09 8.41
C THR A 225 4.29 -24.32 6.90
N GLN A 226 4.22 -23.25 6.10
CA GLN A 226 4.31 -23.32 4.64
C GLN A 226 5.76 -23.42 4.14
N ASN A 227 6.74 -23.04 4.97
CA ASN A 227 8.17 -23.05 4.64
C ASN A 227 9.02 -23.73 5.74
N PRO A 228 8.80 -25.04 6.01
CA PRO A 228 9.37 -25.72 7.18
C PRO A 228 10.89 -26.00 7.10
N THR A 229 11.51 -25.84 5.92
CA THR A 229 12.96 -25.96 5.75
C THR A 229 13.59 -24.58 5.73
N GLY A 230 14.50 -24.32 6.66
CA GLY A 230 15.24 -23.06 6.77
C GLY A 230 15.69 -22.57 5.41
N ILE A 231 15.15 -21.42 5.00
CA ILE A 231 15.59 -20.71 3.82
C ILE A 231 17.07 -20.45 4.06
N THR A 232 17.91 -21.16 3.31
CA THR A 232 19.34 -20.92 3.35
C THR A 232 19.49 -19.49 2.88
N THR A 233 19.98 -18.60 3.76
CA THR A 233 20.22 -17.20 3.41
C THR A 233 20.94 -17.15 2.07
N CYS A 234 20.35 -16.46 1.09
CA CYS A 234 21.01 -16.24 -0.20
C CYS A 234 22.25 -15.37 0.05
N ASN A 235 23.40 -16.00 0.30
CA ASN A 235 24.70 -15.36 0.45
C ASN A 235 25.26 -14.90 -0.91
N THR A 236 24.44 -14.24 -1.74
CA THR A 236 24.90 -13.68 -3.02
C THR A 236 25.43 -12.28 -2.78
N THR A 237 26.74 -12.18 -2.51
CA THR A 237 27.50 -10.92 -2.40
C THR A 237 27.85 -10.31 -3.76
N VAL A 238 27.01 -10.49 -4.79
CA VAL A 238 27.27 -9.91 -6.11
C VAL A 238 26.23 -8.81 -6.34
N PRO A 239 26.64 -7.58 -6.68
CA PRO A 239 25.70 -6.53 -7.08
C PRO A 239 25.14 -6.93 -8.45
N VAL A 240 23.98 -7.59 -8.45
CA VAL A 240 23.28 -7.94 -9.68
C VAL A 240 22.52 -6.71 -10.14
N THR A 241 22.81 -6.28 -11.36
CA THR A 241 22.07 -5.25 -12.11
C THR A 241 20.57 -5.58 -12.09
N PRO A 242 19.64 -4.60 -11.96
CA PRO A 242 18.24 -4.83 -11.58
C PRO A 242 17.40 -5.39 -12.75
N LYS A 243 17.63 -6.66 -13.08
CA LYS A 243 16.80 -7.44 -14.03
C LYS A 243 16.59 -8.89 -13.58
N THR A 244 16.92 -9.25 -12.35
CA THR A 244 16.53 -10.54 -11.80
C THR A 244 15.03 -10.53 -11.54
N LEU A 245 14.29 -11.41 -12.22
CA LEU A 245 12.88 -11.65 -11.93
C LEU A 245 12.73 -11.90 -10.42
N TRP A 246 11.78 -11.24 -9.77
CA TRP A 246 11.28 -11.68 -8.47
C TRP A 246 10.87 -13.14 -8.63
N THR A 247 11.54 -14.04 -7.90
CA THR A 247 11.17 -15.45 -7.82
C THR A 247 10.52 -15.71 -6.48
N ARG A 248 9.88 -16.88 -6.31
CA ARG A 248 9.30 -17.29 -5.03
C ARG A 248 10.36 -17.23 -3.92
N GLU A 249 11.60 -17.62 -4.22
CA GLU A 249 12.72 -17.61 -3.27
C GLU A 249 13.03 -16.19 -2.76
N ILE A 250 13.03 -15.18 -3.64
CA ILE A 250 13.28 -13.78 -3.24
C ILE A 250 12.16 -13.29 -2.31
N GLN A 251 10.90 -13.63 -2.59
CA GLN A 251 9.80 -13.28 -1.70
C GLN A 251 9.88 -13.97 -0.34
N GLN A 252 10.27 -15.24 -0.32
CA GLN A 252 10.42 -15.98 0.92
C GLN A 252 11.61 -15.46 1.74
N ALA A 253 12.72 -15.07 1.08
CA ALA A 253 13.83 -14.39 1.75
C ALA A 253 13.40 -13.03 2.33
N ALA A 254 12.65 -12.24 1.56
CA ALA A 254 12.09 -10.98 2.04
C ALA A 254 11.13 -11.19 3.23
N ALA A 255 10.27 -12.21 3.18
CA ALA A 255 9.41 -12.56 4.30
C ALA A 255 10.22 -13.00 5.53
N ALA A 256 11.26 -13.82 5.34
CA ALA A 256 12.17 -14.25 6.41
C ALA A 256 12.87 -13.06 7.09
N GLU A 257 13.43 -12.14 6.30
CA GLU A 257 14.06 -10.91 6.80
C GLU A 257 13.07 -10.05 7.60
N PHE A 258 11.81 -9.99 7.16
CA PHE A 258 10.78 -9.27 7.90
C PHE A 258 10.44 -9.97 9.22
N PHE A 259 10.21 -11.29 9.20
CA PHE A 259 9.85 -12.03 10.40
C PHE A 259 11.00 -12.11 11.41
N ALA A 260 12.26 -12.04 10.97
CA ALA A 260 13.41 -11.87 11.87
C ALA A 260 13.35 -10.56 12.67
N LEU A 261 12.63 -9.52 12.20
CA LEU A 261 12.41 -8.29 12.98
C LEU A 261 11.44 -8.48 14.15
N LEU A 262 10.71 -9.60 14.18
CA LEU A 262 9.84 -10.00 15.29
C LEU A 262 10.60 -10.79 16.37
N GLU A 263 11.90 -10.96 16.25
CA GLU A 263 12.73 -11.48 17.34
C GLU A 263 12.92 -10.41 18.42
N ASP A 264 13.48 -10.81 19.58
CA ASP A 264 13.84 -9.90 20.68
C ASP A 264 12.72 -8.92 21.09
N ASP A 265 11.51 -9.45 21.36
CA ASP A 265 10.32 -8.67 21.74
C ASP A 265 9.95 -7.56 20.73
N HIS A 266 10.24 -7.82 19.45
CA HIS A 266 9.95 -6.94 18.31
C HIS A 266 10.74 -5.63 18.34
N GLN A 267 11.79 -5.52 19.18
CA GLN A 267 12.61 -4.31 19.26
C GLN A 267 13.23 -3.91 17.91
N PRO A 268 13.75 -4.83 17.07
CA PRO A 268 14.28 -4.47 15.75
C PRO A 268 13.23 -3.86 14.82
N LEU A 269 11.99 -4.37 14.86
CA LEU A 269 10.87 -3.79 14.11
C LEU A 269 10.55 -2.38 14.63
N ARG A 270 10.48 -2.19 15.95
CA ARG A 270 10.21 -0.86 16.57
C ARG A 270 11.28 0.15 16.20
N ASP A 271 12.55 -0.23 16.23
CA ASP A 271 13.66 0.65 15.83
C ASP A 271 13.57 1.02 14.35
N ARG A 272 13.18 0.07 13.49
CA ARG A 272 12.94 0.32 12.06
C ARG A 272 11.77 1.28 11.84
N LEU A 273 10.68 1.13 12.59
CA LEU A 273 9.53 2.04 12.55
C LEU A 273 9.90 3.45 13.04
N ALA A 274 10.72 3.55 14.09
CA ALA A 274 11.19 4.84 14.61
C ALA A 274 12.05 5.57 13.56
N ARG A 275 13.00 4.87 12.92
CA ARG A 275 13.79 5.43 11.80
C ARG A 275 12.92 5.82 10.61
N TRP A 276 11.94 4.99 10.27
CA TRP A 276 10.96 5.32 9.22
C TRP A 276 10.18 6.60 9.57
N LYS A 277 9.67 6.72 10.80
CA LYS A 277 8.95 7.92 11.25
C LYS A 277 9.82 9.16 11.22
N GLU A 278 11.06 9.06 11.66
CA GLU A 278 12.03 10.16 11.58
C GLU A 278 12.27 10.59 10.13
N TYR A 279 12.40 9.62 9.22
CA TYR A 279 12.54 9.88 7.79
C TYR A 279 11.33 10.64 7.25
N ILE A 280 10.11 10.19 7.56
CA ILE A 280 8.87 10.83 7.10
C ILE A 280 8.76 12.25 7.64
N ASP A 281 9.01 12.46 8.92
CA ASP A 281 9.01 13.80 9.55
C ASP A 281 9.96 14.75 8.81
N ARG A 282 11.19 14.28 8.60
CA ARG A 282 12.22 15.06 7.89
C ARG A 282 11.80 15.37 6.47
N ARG A 283 11.29 14.37 5.74
CA ARG A 283 10.87 14.53 4.35
C ARG A 283 9.71 15.52 4.22
N TRP A 284 8.74 15.45 5.13
CA TRP A 284 7.62 16.38 5.16
C TRP A 284 8.06 17.82 5.41
N VAL A 285 8.87 18.02 6.46
CA VAL A 285 9.41 19.35 6.82
C VAL A 285 10.23 19.94 5.68
N TRP A 286 11.08 19.12 5.06
CA TRP A 286 11.86 19.53 3.88
C TRP A 286 10.95 19.95 2.73
N ASN A 287 9.91 19.19 2.44
CA ASN A 287 8.96 19.52 1.39
C ASN A 287 8.27 20.87 1.63
N VAL A 288 7.84 21.13 2.88
CA VAL A 288 7.22 22.41 3.27
C VAL A 288 8.22 23.57 3.17
N PHE A 289 9.47 23.37 3.60
CA PHE A 289 10.53 24.38 3.48
C PHE A 289 10.75 24.78 2.02
N TYR A 290 10.90 23.80 1.12
CA TYR A 290 11.13 24.08 -0.30
C TYR A 290 9.94 24.76 -0.97
N ARG A 291 8.71 24.34 -0.66
CA ARG A 291 7.50 25.02 -1.14
C ARG A 291 7.51 26.50 -0.76
N MET A 292 7.80 26.82 0.51
CA MET A 292 7.91 28.20 0.96
C MET A 292 9.04 28.97 0.25
N ALA A 293 10.19 28.33 0.04
CA ALA A 293 11.31 28.95 -0.68
C ALA A 293 10.97 29.25 -2.15
N GLU A 294 10.22 28.38 -2.81
CA GLU A 294 9.73 28.60 -4.18
C GLU A 294 8.68 29.72 -4.22
N GLU A 295 7.74 29.75 -3.28
CA GLU A 295 6.76 30.84 -3.13
C GLU A 295 7.45 32.19 -2.92
N ALA A 296 8.46 32.26 -2.05
CA ALA A 296 9.26 33.46 -1.82
C ALA A 296 9.96 33.95 -3.09
N LYS A 297 10.58 33.02 -3.84
CA LYS A 297 11.22 33.32 -5.13
C LYS A 297 10.21 33.84 -6.17
N ALA A 298 8.97 33.35 -6.12
CA ALA A 298 7.87 33.82 -6.96
C ALA A 298 7.26 35.17 -6.49
N GLY A 299 7.80 35.78 -5.43
CA GLY A 299 7.36 37.08 -4.90
C GLY A 299 6.22 37.00 -3.90
N ALA A 300 5.87 35.81 -3.39
CA ALA A 300 4.90 35.70 -2.31
C ALA A 300 5.44 36.32 -1.01
N PRO A 301 4.59 36.95 -0.19
CA PRO A 301 5.01 37.60 1.06
C PRO A 301 5.22 36.56 2.19
N VAL A 302 6.09 35.58 1.95
CA VAL A 302 6.44 34.52 2.91
C VAL A 302 7.85 34.73 3.45
N SER A 303 8.03 34.55 4.76
CA SER A 303 9.34 34.57 5.40
C SER A 303 9.89 33.15 5.49
N VAL A 304 10.98 32.89 4.77
CA VAL A 304 11.64 31.58 4.76
C VAL A 304 12.67 31.57 5.89
N PRO A 305 12.56 30.65 6.88
CA PRO A 305 13.56 30.55 7.93
C PRO A 305 14.93 30.17 7.37
N ASP A 306 15.99 30.44 8.13
CA ASP A 306 17.33 29.99 7.76
C ASP A 306 17.42 28.46 7.79
N ARG A 307 17.80 27.87 6.66
CA ARG A 307 17.95 26.42 6.50
C ARG A 307 18.88 25.84 7.56
N ASP A 308 20.00 26.50 7.85
CA ASP A 308 21.04 25.94 8.71
C ASP A 308 20.64 26.00 10.21
N VAL A 309 19.58 26.75 10.54
CA VAL A 309 18.94 26.75 11.87
C VAL A 309 17.89 25.63 11.99
N LEU A 310 17.25 25.27 10.88
CA LEU A 310 16.21 24.23 10.83
C LEU A 310 16.79 22.81 10.75
N PHE A 311 17.90 22.66 10.04
CA PHE A 311 18.53 21.38 9.71
C PHE A 311 19.98 21.39 10.21
N LEU A 312 20.24 20.66 11.31
CA LEU A 312 21.50 20.72 12.04
C LEU A 312 22.47 19.60 11.56
N PRO A 313 23.76 19.90 11.30
CA PRO A 313 24.75 18.90 10.87
C PRO A 313 25.47 18.16 12.03
N PRO A 314 25.76 16.82 11.97
CA PRO A 314 24.86 15.72 11.65
C PRO A 314 24.50 14.90 12.92
N TYR A 315 23.83 13.77 12.65
CA TYR A 315 23.63 12.60 13.50
C TYR A 315 24.86 12.20 14.37
N PRO A 316 24.69 11.87 15.67
CA PRO A 316 25.76 11.30 16.48
C PRO A 316 26.29 9.98 15.87
N GLY A 317 27.59 9.91 15.58
CA GLY A 317 28.27 8.68 15.12
C GLY A 317 28.69 8.63 13.64
N TYR A 318 28.51 9.70 12.85
CA TYR A 318 28.97 9.76 11.46
C TYR A 318 30.31 10.52 11.36
N ASP A 319 31.36 9.87 10.84
CA ASP A 319 32.64 10.52 10.55
C ASP A 319 32.56 11.28 9.22
N TRP A 320 32.94 12.55 9.28
CA TRP A 320 32.84 13.48 8.16
C TRP A 320 33.99 13.40 7.17
N GLN A 321 35.07 12.66 7.50
CA GLN A 321 36.35 12.81 6.81
C GLN A 321 36.64 11.82 5.67
N ASP A 322 35.87 10.73 5.52
CA ASP A 322 36.38 9.58 4.72
C ASP A 322 35.67 9.22 3.39
N ASP A 323 34.57 9.87 2.98
CA ASP A 323 33.86 9.40 1.76
C ASP A 323 33.71 10.46 0.66
N GLU A 324 34.61 10.37 -0.34
CA GLU A 324 34.50 11.04 -1.65
C GLU A 324 33.57 10.29 -2.65
N GLU A 325 33.12 9.08 -2.36
CA GLU A 325 32.22 8.33 -3.25
C GLU A 325 31.18 7.52 -2.46
N THR A 326 29.89 7.89 -2.60
CA THR A 326 28.68 7.04 -2.71
C THR A 326 27.45 7.65 -2.02
N TYR A 327 26.70 8.45 -2.78
CA TYR A 327 25.24 8.52 -3.00
C TYR A 327 24.16 8.22 -1.91
N ASP A 328 24.47 7.72 -0.71
CA ASP A 328 23.57 7.78 0.48
C ASP A 328 23.65 9.17 1.20
N TYR A 329 24.29 10.10 0.50
CA TYR A 329 25.00 11.31 0.93
C TYR A 329 24.17 12.40 1.62
N PHE A 330 22.84 12.36 1.53
CA PHE A 330 21.96 13.37 2.11
C PHE A 330 21.04 12.87 3.22
N ARG A 331 20.78 11.56 3.30
CA ARG A 331 19.90 10.97 4.32
C ARG A 331 20.51 11.06 5.73
N SER A 332 21.83 11.19 5.82
CA SER A 332 22.63 11.14 7.06
C SER A 332 23.12 12.49 7.59
N LYS A 333 23.11 13.56 6.78
CA LYS A 333 23.86 14.78 7.11
C LYS A 333 23.15 15.77 8.02
N TYR A 334 21.83 15.71 8.13
CA TYR A 334 21.06 16.68 8.93
C TYR A 334 19.99 16.03 9.79
N THR A 335 19.95 16.44 11.05
CA THR A 335 18.83 16.18 11.96
C THR A 335 17.86 17.37 11.97
N LEU A 336 16.57 17.10 12.13
CA LEU A 336 15.60 18.16 12.36
C LEU A 336 15.86 18.85 13.70
N ASN A 337 15.94 20.18 13.70
CA ASN A 337 15.92 20.96 14.93
C ASN A 337 14.50 20.95 15.54
N ARG A 338 14.13 19.86 16.23
CA ARG A 338 12.79 19.64 16.79
C ARG A 338 12.37 20.70 17.83
N ASP A 339 13.32 21.44 18.38
CA ASP A 339 13.07 22.53 19.33
C ASP A 339 12.73 23.85 18.64
N HIS A 340 12.98 23.97 17.33
CA HIS A 340 12.69 25.18 16.59
C HIS A 340 11.17 25.37 16.41
N PRO A 341 10.59 26.54 16.78
CA PRO A 341 9.13 26.74 16.74
C PRO A 341 8.50 26.52 15.36
N TRP A 342 9.21 26.85 14.28
CA TRP A 342 8.73 26.58 12.92
C TRP A 342 8.64 25.08 12.62
N ILE A 343 9.60 24.27 13.09
CA ILE A 343 9.59 22.81 12.89
C ILE A 343 8.40 22.19 13.63
N GLN A 344 8.18 22.59 14.88
CA GLN A 344 7.03 22.15 15.67
C GLN A 344 5.71 22.49 14.96
N ALA A 345 5.55 23.75 14.53
CA ALA A 345 4.33 24.18 13.83
C ALA A 345 4.10 23.45 12.49
N VAL A 346 5.16 23.01 11.80
CA VAL A 346 5.05 22.21 10.58
C VAL A 346 4.65 20.76 10.90
N LEU A 347 5.26 20.15 11.91
CA LEU A 347 4.95 18.79 12.34
C LEU A 347 3.55 18.69 12.97
N ASP A 348 3.10 19.70 13.70
CA ASP A 348 1.75 19.77 14.28
C ASP A 348 0.64 19.79 13.22
N LYS A 349 0.96 20.27 12.01
CA LYS A 349 0.06 20.29 10.85
C LYS A 349 0.31 19.13 9.89
N MET A 350 1.27 18.26 10.17
CA MET A 350 1.58 17.12 9.34
C MET A 350 0.43 16.10 9.46
N PRO A 351 -0.05 15.53 8.34
CA PRO A 351 -0.93 14.39 8.39
C PRO A 351 -0.34 13.25 9.22
N VAL A 352 -1.19 12.52 9.93
CA VAL A 352 -0.79 11.30 10.61
C VAL A 352 -0.58 10.21 9.57
N PHE A 353 0.65 9.76 9.45
CA PHE A 353 1.03 8.61 8.63
C PHE A 353 1.17 7.38 9.54
N GLN A 354 0.16 6.52 9.56
CA GLN A 354 0.14 5.30 10.37
C GLN A 354 0.74 4.15 9.56
N PRO A 355 1.86 3.53 10.00
CA PRO A 355 2.45 2.40 9.27
C PRO A 355 1.56 1.16 9.39
N MET A 356 1.42 0.42 8.30
CA MET A 356 0.66 -0.82 8.22
C MET A 356 1.46 -1.91 7.49
N ILE A 357 1.28 -3.16 7.92
CA ILE A 357 1.75 -4.34 7.22
C ILE A 357 0.57 -4.93 6.44
N VAL A 358 0.77 -5.30 5.19
CA VAL A 358 -0.21 -6.06 4.42
C VAL A 358 0.18 -7.51 4.38
N PHE A 359 -0.75 -8.38 4.76
CA PHE A 359 -0.69 -9.79 4.45
C PHE A 359 -1.65 -10.09 3.30
N ARG A 360 -1.14 -10.77 2.27
CA ARG A 360 -1.91 -11.08 1.06
C ARG A 360 -2.05 -12.59 0.88
N HIS A 361 -3.25 -13.03 0.56
CA HIS A 361 -3.55 -14.36 0.06
C HIS A 361 -3.47 -14.34 -1.47
N ARG A 362 -2.68 -15.26 -2.04
CA ARG A 362 -2.66 -15.58 -3.47
C ARG A 362 -3.20 -16.97 -3.72
N MET A 363 -4.15 -17.08 -4.65
CA MET A 363 -4.63 -18.37 -5.17
C MET A 363 -3.82 -18.83 -6.38
N GLY A 364 -3.55 -20.14 -6.46
CA GLY A 364 -2.75 -20.80 -7.50
C GLY A 364 -3.23 -20.69 -8.95
N ILE A 365 -3.26 -19.48 -9.54
CA ILE A 365 -2.98 -19.33 -10.96
C ILE A 365 -1.49 -19.57 -11.09
N GLY A 366 -1.13 -20.82 -11.41
CA GLY A 366 0.26 -21.25 -11.40
C GLY A 366 1.18 -20.24 -12.06
N CYS A 367 2.16 -19.75 -11.30
CA CYS A 367 3.42 -19.26 -11.85
C CYS A 367 4.24 -20.43 -12.44
N ASN A 368 3.57 -21.38 -13.08
CA ASN A 368 4.19 -22.42 -13.86
C ASN A 368 4.63 -21.73 -15.15
N GLY A 369 5.95 -21.62 -15.31
CA GLY A 369 6.52 -21.33 -16.61
C GLY A 369 5.87 -22.24 -17.65
N TRP A 370 5.36 -21.64 -18.72
CA TRP A 370 5.08 -22.25 -20.02
C TRP A 370 5.30 -23.76 -20.10
N HIS A 371 4.28 -24.53 -19.75
CA HIS A 371 4.01 -25.75 -20.48
C HIS A 371 2.79 -25.47 -21.35
N LEU A 372 3.09 -24.99 -22.57
CA LEU A 372 2.24 -25.21 -23.72
C LEU A 372 1.85 -26.69 -23.71
N TYR A 373 0.62 -26.97 -23.32
CA TYR A 373 -0.04 -28.16 -23.80
C TYR A 373 -0.19 -27.95 -25.31
N VAL A 374 0.75 -28.53 -26.06
CA VAL A 374 0.52 -28.86 -27.45
C VAL A 374 -0.71 -29.76 -27.44
N VAL A 375 -1.84 -29.21 -27.85
CA VAL A 375 -2.97 -30.02 -28.29
C VAL A 375 -2.49 -30.70 -29.57
N GLU A 376 -1.93 -31.90 -29.43
CA GLU A 376 -1.81 -32.80 -30.57
C GLU A 376 -3.23 -33.18 -30.98
N GLY A 377 -3.61 -32.69 -32.16
CA GLY A 377 -4.82 -33.12 -32.81
C GLY A 377 -4.77 -34.63 -33.08
N SER A 378 -5.89 -35.28 -32.79
CA SER A 378 -6.30 -36.52 -33.45
C SER A 378 -7.75 -36.36 -33.89
#